data_AF-A0A2N6K2D6-F1
#
_entry.id   AF-A0A2N6K2D6-F1
#
_cell.length_a   1.000
_cell.length_b   1.000
_cell.length_c   1.000
_cell.angle_alpha   90.00
_cell.angle_beta   90.00
_cell.angle_gamma   90.00
#
_symmetry.space_group_name_H-M   'P 1'
#
loop_
_entity.id
_entity.type
_entity.pdbx_description
1 polymer ?
#
loop_
_entity_poly.entity_id
_entity_poly.type
_entity_poly.pdbx_seq_one_letter_code
_entity_poly.pdbx_strand_id
1 'polypeptide(L)'
;MNDASKQLLALARSNAVSYLVNPKVRAIGIAGSVARGQADTYSDIDMSIYYWELPSDEELKAAYEYNQGSDYRLHASDRQAGYIVEQYFVQGVKCDFGHITIELVIAPKNLSFRLKQIFCEEPQLAVNQLGELIEETFALVEKHMPEVDTTEAWQYYKLWSDKFHT
;
A
#
# COMPACT_ATOMS: atom_id res chain seq x y z
N MET A 1 9.64 4.54 -14.95
CA MET A 1 9.28 5.52 -13.91
C MET A 1 10.17 6.75 -14.05
N ASN A 2 9.61 7.96 -14.03
CA ASN A 2 10.39 9.21 -14.11
C ASN A 2 11.13 9.50 -12.77
N ASP A 3 12.03 10.47 -12.76
CA ASP A 3 12.89 10.71 -11.59
C ASP A 3 12.14 11.28 -10.38
N ALA A 4 11.17 12.16 -10.60
CA ALA A 4 10.31 12.67 -9.53
C ALA A 4 9.55 11.53 -8.84
N SER A 5 9.01 10.57 -9.61
CA SER A 5 8.31 9.41 -9.04
C SER A 5 9.26 8.50 -8.27
N LYS A 6 10.51 8.31 -8.72
CA LYS A 6 11.51 7.52 -7.96
C LYS A 6 11.83 8.19 -6.62
N GLN A 7 12.01 9.51 -6.61
CA GLN A 7 12.30 10.28 -5.39
C GLN A 7 11.13 10.22 -4.40
N LEU A 8 9.91 10.46 -4.88
CA LEU A 8 8.72 10.41 -4.03
C LEU A 8 8.41 8.99 -3.55
N LEU A 9 8.65 7.96 -4.38
CA LEU A 9 8.53 6.57 -3.94
C LEU A 9 9.56 6.22 -2.86
N ALA A 10 10.79 6.72 -2.97
CA ALA A 10 11.80 6.54 -1.93
C ALA A 10 11.39 7.22 -0.62
N LEU A 11 10.83 8.43 -0.69
CA LEU A 11 10.29 9.12 0.48
C LEU A 11 9.09 8.36 1.09
N ALA A 12 8.16 7.88 0.27
CA ALA A 12 7.03 7.07 0.73
C ALA A 12 7.49 5.77 1.42
N ARG A 13 8.53 5.11 0.88
CA ARG A 13 9.17 3.94 1.52
C ARG A 13 9.79 4.29 2.87
N SER A 14 10.45 5.43 2.98
CA SER A 14 10.97 5.94 4.25
C SER A 14 9.83 6.19 5.25
N ASN A 15 8.75 6.83 4.81
CA ASN A 15 7.59 7.10 5.65
C ASN A 15 6.93 5.81 6.13
N ALA A 16 6.83 4.79 5.28
CA ALA A 16 6.22 3.50 5.62
C ALA A 16 6.91 2.79 6.82
N VAL A 17 8.22 2.98 7.00
CA VAL A 17 8.96 2.40 8.14
C VAL A 17 8.35 2.80 9.47
N SER A 18 7.90 4.05 9.61
CA SER A 18 7.25 4.56 10.84
C SER A 18 5.96 3.83 11.21
N TYR A 19 5.25 3.28 10.22
CA TYR A 19 3.99 2.56 10.41
C TYR A 19 4.23 1.06 10.54
N LEU A 20 5.22 0.50 9.85
CA LEU A 20 5.52 -0.94 9.84
C LEU A 20 5.89 -1.49 11.23
N VAL A 21 6.34 -0.63 12.16
CA VAL A 21 6.60 -1.00 13.56
C VAL A 21 5.33 -1.37 14.31
N ASN A 22 4.16 -0.90 13.86
CA ASN A 22 2.89 -1.23 14.49
C ASN A 22 2.47 -2.66 14.09
N PRO A 23 2.33 -3.60 15.05
CA PRO A 23 1.97 -4.99 14.76
C PRO A 23 0.55 -5.13 14.17
N LYS A 24 -0.25 -4.06 14.24
CA LYS A 24 -1.60 -4.00 13.66
C LYS A 24 -1.63 -3.81 12.15
N VAL A 25 -0.55 -3.28 11.56
CA VAL A 25 -0.47 -3.08 10.11
C VAL A 25 -0.53 -4.43 9.42
N ARG A 26 -1.35 -4.51 8.38
CA ARG A 26 -1.50 -5.64 7.48
C ARG A 26 -0.87 -5.39 6.12
N ALA A 27 -1.03 -4.21 5.54
CA ALA A 27 -0.43 -3.87 4.26
C ALA A 27 -0.23 -2.35 4.14
N ILE A 28 0.66 -1.94 3.25
CA ILE A 28 0.87 -0.54 2.87
C ILE A 28 0.89 -0.46 1.35
N GLY A 29 0.13 0.47 0.78
CA GLY A 29 0.08 0.75 -0.64
C GLY A 29 0.33 2.22 -0.92
N ILE A 30 0.80 2.50 -2.14
CA ILE A 30 0.95 3.85 -2.69
C ILE A 30 -0.01 4.01 -3.87
N ALA A 31 -0.64 5.16 -3.98
CA ALA A 31 -1.58 5.49 -5.06
C ALA A 31 -1.09 6.73 -5.84
N GLY A 32 -2.00 7.32 -6.62
CA GLY A 32 -1.76 8.62 -7.24
C GLY A 32 -0.73 8.62 -8.36
N SER A 33 -0.10 9.78 -8.56
CA SER A 33 0.88 10.00 -9.63
C SER A 33 2.18 9.23 -9.40
N VAL A 34 2.60 9.06 -8.14
CA VAL A 34 3.80 8.32 -7.76
C VAL A 34 3.67 6.84 -8.16
N ALA A 35 2.56 6.19 -7.82
CA ALA A 35 2.29 4.80 -8.19
C ALA A 35 2.26 4.58 -9.71
N ARG A 36 1.74 5.56 -10.46
CA ARG A 36 1.67 5.51 -11.94
C ARG A 36 2.98 5.90 -12.62
N GLY A 37 4.00 6.32 -11.87
CA GLY A 37 5.28 6.78 -12.39
C GLY A 37 5.20 8.08 -13.19
N GLN A 38 4.21 8.92 -12.88
CA GLN A 38 3.87 10.18 -13.57
C GLN A 38 4.00 11.40 -12.66
N ALA A 39 4.65 11.28 -11.50
CA ALA A 39 4.82 12.40 -10.59
C ALA A 39 5.68 13.53 -11.20
N ASP A 40 5.47 14.74 -10.70
CA ASP A 40 6.17 15.97 -11.05
C ASP A 40 6.43 16.82 -9.79
N THR A 41 6.93 18.04 -9.97
CA THR A 41 7.27 18.96 -8.87
C THR A 41 6.07 19.41 -8.03
N TYR A 42 4.83 19.21 -8.51
CA TYR A 42 3.60 19.58 -7.81
C TYR A 42 2.90 18.37 -7.18
N SER A 43 3.47 17.17 -7.34
CA SER A 43 2.87 15.93 -6.86
C SER A 43 3.05 15.76 -5.36
N ASP A 44 2.04 15.12 -4.76
CA ASP A 44 2.00 14.66 -3.38
C ASP A 44 2.25 13.14 -3.29
N ILE A 45 2.17 12.61 -2.07
CA ILE A 45 2.25 11.18 -1.77
C ILE A 45 0.92 10.73 -1.17
N ASP A 46 0.23 9.82 -1.87
CA ASP A 46 -0.97 9.15 -1.37
C ASP A 46 -0.63 7.75 -0.86
N MET A 47 -0.76 7.51 0.45
CA MET A 47 -0.52 6.22 1.09
C MET A 47 -1.78 5.64 1.71
N SER A 48 -2.03 4.35 1.48
CA SER A 48 -3.06 3.58 2.18
C SER A 48 -2.41 2.54 3.07
N ILE A 49 -2.73 2.56 4.36
CA ILE A 49 -2.18 1.68 5.38
C ILE A 49 -3.35 0.89 5.97
N TYR A 50 -3.29 -0.42 5.77
CA TYR A 50 -4.35 -1.32 6.17
C TYR A 50 -4.00 -1.97 7.50
N TYR A 51 -4.98 -2.13 8.38
CA TYR A 51 -4.83 -2.65 9.73
C TYR A 51 -5.87 -3.73 10.04
N TRP A 52 -5.62 -4.58 11.04
CA TRP A 52 -6.72 -5.36 11.64
C TRP A 52 -7.46 -4.57 12.74
N GLU A 53 -6.83 -3.54 13.29
CA GLU A 53 -7.41 -2.57 14.23
C GLU A 53 -6.70 -1.21 14.03
N LEU A 54 -7.43 -0.11 13.99
CA LEU A 54 -6.87 1.22 13.73
C LEU A 54 -5.79 1.61 14.76
N PRO A 55 -4.80 2.43 14.36
CA PRO A 55 -3.83 2.97 15.30
C PRO A 55 -4.48 3.90 16.33
N SER A 56 -3.96 3.95 17.55
CA SER A 56 -4.33 4.97 18.53
C SER A 56 -3.77 6.34 18.12
N ASP A 57 -4.24 7.41 18.76
CA ASP A 57 -3.73 8.75 18.47
C ASP A 57 -2.24 8.87 18.86
N GLU A 58 -1.79 8.14 19.88
CA GLU A 58 -0.37 8.07 20.26
C GLU A 58 0.48 7.36 19.22
N GLU A 59 -0.02 6.28 18.62
CA GLU A 59 0.67 5.56 17.55
C GLU A 59 0.78 6.41 16.27
N LEU A 60 -0.28 7.16 15.92
CA LEU A 60 -0.25 8.13 14.83
C LEU A 60 0.75 9.26 15.11
N LYS A 61 0.71 9.82 16.31
CA LYS A 61 1.65 10.86 16.76
C LYS A 61 3.10 10.37 16.69
N ALA A 62 3.38 9.14 17.12
CA ALA A 62 4.72 8.56 17.05
C ALA A 62 5.19 8.42 15.59
N ALA A 63 4.31 8.03 14.66
CA ALA A 63 4.64 7.96 13.24
C ALA A 63 4.91 9.35 12.63
N TYR A 64 4.08 10.34 12.98
CA TYR A 64 4.28 11.75 12.61
C TYR A 64 5.65 12.27 13.10
N GLU A 65 6.00 12.02 14.36
CA GLU A 65 7.27 12.44 14.96
C GLU A 65 8.47 11.73 14.32
N TYR A 66 8.37 10.42 14.11
CA TYR A 66 9.42 9.64 13.42
C TYR A 66 9.68 10.15 12.01
N ASN A 67 8.62 10.48 11.27
CA ASN A 67 8.71 11.04 9.93
C ASN A 67 9.14 12.52 9.92
N GLN A 68 9.34 13.15 11.08
CA GLN A 68 9.65 14.57 11.20
C GLN A 68 8.60 15.43 10.49
N GLY A 69 7.33 15.07 10.69
CA GLY A 69 6.19 15.71 10.05
C GLY A 69 6.04 17.19 10.44
N SER A 70 5.35 17.93 9.58
CA SER A 70 4.97 19.33 9.79
C SER A 70 3.59 19.63 9.18
N ASP A 71 2.92 20.70 9.64
CA ASP A 71 1.56 21.08 9.20
C ASP A 71 0.56 19.89 9.23
N TYR A 72 0.46 19.26 10.41
CA TYR A 72 -0.45 18.15 10.66
C TYR A 72 -1.92 18.57 10.53
N ARG A 73 -2.70 17.74 9.84
CA ARG A 73 -4.16 17.89 9.70
C ARG A 73 -4.84 16.53 9.74
N LEU A 74 -5.91 16.45 10.51
CA LEU A 74 -6.86 15.33 10.43
C LEU A 74 -7.97 15.73 9.45
N HIS A 75 -7.98 15.13 8.26
CA HIS A 75 -8.95 15.47 7.22
C HIS A 75 -10.32 14.83 7.44
N ALA A 76 -10.32 13.55 7.80
CA ALA A 76 -11.54 12.80 8.06
C ALA A 76 -11.23 11.64 9.01
N SER A 77 -12.17 11.29 9.88
CA SER A 77 -12.07 10.08 10.69
C SER A 77 -13.45 9.57 11.05
N ASP A 78 -13.66 8.28 10.86
CA ASP A 78 -14.73 7.54 11.50
C ASP A 78 -14.14 6.19 11.94
N ARG A 79 -13.72 6.15 13.20
CA ARG A 79 -13.10 4.95 13.79
C ARG A 79 -14.07 3.78 13.87
N GLN A 80 -15.39 4.03 13.91
CA GLN A 80 -16.40 2.97 13.90
C GLN A 80 -16.58 2.40 12.49
N ALA A 81 -16.58 3.26 11.47
CA ALA A 81 -16.55 2.84 10.08
C ALA A 81 -15.16 2.32 9.62
N GLY A 82 -14.15 2.40 10.49
CA GLY A 82 -12.85 1.78 10.28
C GLY A 82 -11.86 2.60 9.46
N TYR A 83 -11.95 3.93 9.46
CA TYR A 83 -10.96 4.76 8.76
C TYR A 83 -10.54 6.04 9.49
N ILE A 84 -9.31 6.48 9.20
CA ILE A 84 -8.71 7.76 9.56
C ILE A 84 -7.93 8.27 8.35
N VAL A 85 -8.02 9.55 8.03
CA VAL A 85 -7.24 10.19 6.97
C VAL A 85 -6.52 11.38 7.58
N GLU A 86 -5.21 11.28 7.71
CA GLU A 86 -4.35 12.37 8.15
C GLU A 86 -3.44 12.85 7.02
N GLN A 87 -3.06 14.11 7.11
CA GLN A 87 -2.15 14.76 6.19
C GLN A 87 -1.08 15.46 7.00
N TYR A 88 0.16 15.35 6.54
CA TYR A 88 1.24 16.21 6.99
C TYR A 88 2.33 16.29 5.91
N PHE A 89 3.27 17.19 6.10
CA PHE A 89 4.40 17.38 5.21
C PHE A 89 5.64 16.67 5.76
N VAL A 90 6.34 15.95 4.89
CA VAL A 90 7.65 15.36 5.17
C VAL A 90 8.64 15.94 4.17
N GLN A 91 9.72 16.55 4.66
CA GLN A 91 10.72 17.21 3.80
C GLN A 91 10.10 18.22 2.81
N GLY A 92 9.01 18.89 3.22
CA GLY A 92 8.28 19.85 2.39
C GLY A 92 7.33 19.24 1.35
N VAL A 93 7.20 17.91 1.29
CA VAL A 93 6.26 17.20 0.40
C VAL A 93 4.99 16.86 1.16
N LYS A 94 3.83 17.24 0.60
CA LYS A 94 2.52 16.88 1.16
C LYS A 94 2.31 15.36 1.07
N CYS A 95 1.96 14.73 2.19
CA CYS A 95 1.68 13.31 2.27
C CYS A 95 0.28 13.10 2.88
N ASP A 96 -0.56 12.36 2.19
CA ASP A 96 -1.88 11.92 2.66
C ASP A 96 -1.79 10.44 3.09
N PHE A 97 -2.16 10.14 4.33
CA PHE A 97 -2.14 8.81 4.92
C PHE A 97 -3.57 8.37 5.27
N GLY A 98 -4.10 7.43 4.48
CA GLY A 98 -5.34 6.74 4.78
C GLY A 98 -5.08 5.50 5.62
N HIS A 99 -5.58 5.47 6.85
CA HIS A 99 -5.56 4.32 7.74
C HIS A 99 -6.91 3.62 7.68
N ILE A 100 -6.93 2.32 7.35
CA ILE A 100 -8.16 1.58 7.04
C ILE A 100 -8.13 0.22 7.74
N THR A 101 -9.21 -0.19 8.39
CA THR A 101 -9.35 -1.58 8.88
C THR A 101 -9.76 -2.52 7.76
N ILE A 102 -9.17 -3.70 7.72
CA ILE A 102 -9.53 -4.76 6.80
C ILE A 102 -9.82 -6.06 7.54
N GLU A 103 -10.81 -6.79 7.05
CA GLU A 103 -11.10 -8.15 7.44
C GLU A 103 -11.13 -9.01 6.18
N LEU A 104 -10.19 -9.98 6.10
CA LEU A 104 -10.09 -10.91 4.98
C LEU A 104 -10.34 -12.32 5.50
N VAL A 105 -11.57 -12.81 5.32
CA VAL A 105 -11.98 -14.16 5.72
C VAL A 105 -11.24 -15.23 4.91
N ILE A 106 -10.96 -14.94 3.64
CA ILE A 106 -10.22 -15.80 2.71
C ILE A 106 -9.07 -14.96 2.13
N ALA A 107 -7.84 -15.42 2.30
CA ALA A 107 -6.65 -14.69 1.85
C ALA A 107 -5.50 -15.65 1.50
N PRO A 108 -4.59 -15.24 0.58
CA PRO A 108 -3.33 -15.92 0.34
C PRO A 108 -2.53 -16.12 1.63
N LYS A 109 -1.71 -17.17 1.67
CA LYS A 109 -0.91 -17.47 2.87
C LYS A 109 0.09 -16.35 3.12
N ASN A 110 0.18 -15.94 4.38
CA ASN A 110 1.07 -14.85 4.81
C ASN A 110 0.88 -13.55 4.01
N LEU A 111 -0.32 -13.30 3.46
CA LEU A 111 -0.62 -12.15 2.60
C LEU A 111 -0.06 -10.83 3.16
N SER A 112 -0.36 -10.55 4.43
CA SER A 112 0.10 -9.33 5.10
C SER A 112 1.63 -9.19 5.09
N PHE A 113 2.34 -10.26 5.44
CA PHE A 113 3.79 -10.26 5.47
C PHE A 113 4.37 -10.04 4.06
N ARG A 114 3.82 -10.73 3.05
CA ARG A 114 4.27 -10.65 1.66
C ARG A 114 4.00 -9.27 1.05
N LEU A 115 2.84 -8.67 1.31
CA LEU A 115 2.53 -7.29 0.85
C LEU A 115 3.49 -6.27 1.45
N LYS A 116 3.82 -6.38 2.74
CA LYS A 116 4.82 -5.52 3.38
C LYS A 116 6.20 -5.68 2.75
N GLN A 117 6.61 -6.91 2.45
CA GLN A 117 7.89 -7.19 1.79
C GLN A 117 7.93 -6.60 0.37
N ILE A 118 6.91 -6.86 -0.46
CA ILE A 118 6.81 -6.35 -1.83
C ILE A 118 6.97 -4.82 -1.89
N PHE A 119 6.38 -4.11 -0.92
CA PHE A 119 6.47 -2.64 -0.89
C PHE A 119 7.92 -2.15 -0.69
N CYS A 120 8.69 -2.85 0.14
CA CYS A 120 10.06 -2.48 0.50
C CYS A 120 11.12 -3.06 -0.45
N GLU A 121 10.83 -4.13 -1.18
CA GLU A 121 11.83 -4.87 -1.96
C GLU A 121 12.28 -4.23 -3.28
N GLU A 122 13.37 -4.79 -3.80
CA GLU A 122 13.87 -4.51 -5.13
C GLU A 122 12.83 -4.84 -6.21
N PRO A 123 12.70 -4.03 -7.28
CA PRO A 123 11.58 -4.12 -8.21
C PRO A 123 11.32 -5.50 -8.80
N GLN A 124 12.38 -6.22 -9.21
CA GLN A 124 12.20 -7.54 -9.83
C GLN A 124 11.69 -8.59 -8.84
N LEU A 125 12.20 -8.59 -7.60
CA LEU A 125 11.72 -9.50 -6.57
C LEU A 125 10.28 -9.17 -6.18
N ALA A 126 9.98 -7.87 -6.04
CA ALA A 126 8.64 -7.40 -5.74
C ALA A 126 7.62 -7.83 -6.81
N VAL A 127 7.95 -7.73 -8.10
CA VAL A 127 7.09 -8.15 -9.21
C VAL A 127 6.85 -9.66 -9.20
N ASN A 128 7.88 -10.47 -8.97
CA ASN A 128 7.74 -11.92 -8.90
C ASN A 128 6.83 -12.35 -7.73
N GLN A 129 7.08 -11.82 -6.53
CA GLN A 129 6.25 -12.11 -5.35
C GLN A 129 4.81 -11.63 -5.52
N LEU A 130 4.59 -10.51 -6.22
CA LEU A 130 3.26 -10.03 -6.54
C LEU A 130 2.54 -10.96 -7.52
N GLY A 131 3.24 -11.48 -8.54
CA GLY A 131 2.69 -12.48 -9.46
C GLY A 131 2.20 -13.72 -8.73
N GLU A 132 3.01 -14.28 -7.84
CA GLU A 132 2.61 -15.42 -7.01
C GLU A 132 1.37 -15.13 -6.15
N LEU A 133 1.27 -13.93 -5.54
CA LEU A 133 0.08 -13.53 -4.78
C LEU A 133 -1.16 -13.41 -5.65
N ILE A 134 -1.03 -12.91 -6.88
CA ILE A 134 -2.15 -12.81 -7.83
C ILE A 134 -2.62 -14.20 -8.22
N GLU A 135 -1.72 -15.12 -8.54
CA GLU A 135 -2.06 -16.50 -8.89
C GLU A 135 -2.72 -17.24 -7.72
N GLU A 136 -2.22 -17.09 -6.50
CA GLU A 136 -2.87 -17.62 -5.29
C GLU A 136 -4.26 -17.01 -5.08
N THR A 137 -4.45 -15.72 -5.38
CA THR A 137 -5.75 -15.06 -5.27
C THR A 137 -6.74 -15.64 -6.27
N PHE A 138 -6.34 -15.85 -7.53
CA PHE A 138 -7.18 -16.53 -8.51
C PHE A 138 -7.58 -17.93 -8.06
N ALA A 139 -6.62 -18.72 -7.57
CA ALA A 139 -6.90 -20.07 -7.06
C ALA A 139 -7.89 -20.06 -5.88
N LEU A 140 -7.84 -19.04 -5.01
CA LEU A 140 -8.80 -18.88 -3.93
C LEU A 140 -10.19 -18.48 -4.45
N VAL A 141 -10.28 -17.55 -5.38
CA VAL A 141 -11.56 -17.13 -6.00
C VAL A 141 -12.22 -18.33 -6.68
N GLU A 142 -11.50 -19.05 -7.53
CA GLU A 142 -12.04 -20.22 -8.26
C GLU A 142 -12.51 -21.33 -7.32
N LYS A 143 -11.83 -21.50 -6.18
CA LYS A 143 -12.18 -22.50 -5.17
C LYS A 143 -13.38 -22.10 -4.32
N HIS A 144 -13.46 -20.84 -3.92
CA HIS A 144 -14.40 -20.37 -2.90
C HIS A 144 -15.59 -19.58 -3.46
N MET A 145 -15.51 -19.13 -4.71
CA MET A 145 -16.50 -18.33 -5.43
C MET A 145 -16.60 -18.82 -6.89
N PRO A 146 -16.95 -20.09 -7.14
CA PRO A 146 -16.94 -20.69 -8.48
C PRO A 146 -17.92 -20.02 -9.48
N GLU A 147 -18.85 -19.21 -9.00
CA GLU A 147 -19.74 -18.39 -9.82
C GLU A 147 -19.06 -17.18 -10.46
N VAL A 148 -17.88 -16.78 -9.98
CA VAL A 148 -17.10 -15.67 -10.53
C VAL A 148 -16.25 -16.19 -11.69
N ASP A 149 -16.55 -15.72 -12.91
CA ASP A 149 -15.72 -16.01 -14.08
C ASP A 149 -14.40 -15.23 -14.01
N THR A 150 -13.27 -15.94 -13.87
CA THR A 150 -11.92 -15.39 -13.80
C THR A 150 -11.22 -15.32 -15.16
N THR A 151 -11.86 -15.76 -16.25
CA THR A 151 -11.21 -15.95 -17.56
C THR A 151 -10.58 -14.67 -18.09
N GLU A 152 -11.33 -13.56 -18.10
CA GLU A 152 -10.85 -12.27 -18.59
C GLU A 152 -9.72 -11.72 -17.72
N ALA A 153 -9.84 -11.83 -16.39
CA ALA A 153 -8.83 -11.38 -15.46
C ALA A 153 -7.51 -12.16 -15.60
N TRP A 154 -7.58 -13.47 -15.85
CA TRP A 154 -6.41 -14.29 -16.17
C TRP A 154 -5.73 -13.84 -17.47
N GLN A 155 -6.49 -13.51 -18.51
CA GLN A 155 -5.93 -13.02 -19.78
C GLN A 155 -5.16 -11.72 -19.57
N TYR A 156 -5.73 -10.77 -18.82
CA TYR A 156 -5.05 -9.52 -18.49
C TYR A 156 -3.79 -9.75 -17.65
N TYR A 157 -3.86 -10.64 -16.66
CA TYR A 157 -2.69 -10.99 -15.85
C TYR A 157 -1.59 -11.61 -16.70
N LYS A 158 -1.89 -12.53 -17.62
CA LYS A 158 -0.87 -13.13 -18.51
C LYS A 158 -0.20 -12.11 -19.41
N LEU A 159 -0.98 -11.22 -20.03
CA LEU A 159 -0.44 -10.11 -20.83
C LEU A 159 0.47 -9.17 -20.01
N TRP A 160 0.19 -9.03 -18.71
CA TRP A 160 1.04 -8.27 -17.80
C TRP A 160 2.29 -9.06 -17.41
N SER A 161 2.16 -10.32 -16.96
CA SER A 161 3.27 -11.15 -16.46
C SER A 161 4.34 -11.40 -17.52
N ASP A 162 3.92 -11.58 -18.78
CA ASP A 162 4.84 -11.83 -19.90
C ASP A 162 5.84 -10.68 -20.12
N LYS A 163 5.53 -9.46 -19.66
CA LYS A 163 6.43 -8.30 -19.74
C LYS A 163 7.59 -8.36 -18.74
N PHE A 164 7.54 -9.26 -17.76
CA PHE A 164 8.48 -9.29 -16.62
C PHE A 164 9.23 -10.62 -16.48
N HIS A 165 8.95 -11.59 -17.36
CA HIS A 165 9.57 -12.92 -17.37
C HIS A 165 10.52 -13.15 -18.57
N THR A 166 11.09 -12.08 -19.15
CA THR A 166 12.13 -12.14 -20.19
C THR A 166 13.54 -11.96 -19.64
#